data_AF-A0A945AQ37-F1
#
_entry.id   AF-A0A945AQ37-F1
#
_cell.length_a   1.000
_cell.length_b   1.000
_cell.length_c   1.000
_cell.angle_alpha   90.00
_cell.angle_beta   90.00
_cell.angle_gamma   90.00
#
_symmetry.space_group_name_H-M   'P 1'
#
loop_
_entity.id
_entity.type
_entity.pdbx_description
1 polymer ?
#
loop_
_entity_poly.entity_id
_entity_poly.type
_entity_poly.pdbx_seq_one_letter_code
_entity_poly.pdbx_strand_id
1 'polypeptide(L)'
;MHNQSSTNIHIVCAPLPPKNMPTAIAFDEHTPTLPISWYGTLPGLERMPSDIGTTCLELDADDLCVKHRLRMKLRSARYSFPDLKVVVISNPGRDHQYDLFVDEGISVILTHSTTAISSPRRPTPAGWPCRNVQWGLWEVSRDNPKPRSTKGFFSALANKRPHCGSLRVLDTGLQNGNYDHRKFTKATRRLRHLISKKATIAISLDQLPTVISKRSSREMPASILKAA
;
A
#
# COMPACT_ATOMS: atom_id res chain seq x y z
N MET A 1 8.51 -30.22 -10.89
CA MET A 1 9.02 -28.87 -10.53
C MET A 1 8.25 -27.84 -11.35
N HIS A 2 7.19 -27.26 -10.78
CA HIS A 2 6.39 -26.25 -11.48
C HIS A 2 6.97 -24.85 -11.25
N ASN A 3 7.21 -24.16 -12.37
CA ASN A 3 7.67 -22.79 -12.48
C ASN A 3 6.70 -21.87 -11.71
N GLN A 4 7.02 -21.51 -10.46
CA GLN A 4 6.31 -20.43 -9.77
C GLN A 4 6.70 -19.12 -10.47
N SER A 5 5.80 -18.64 -11.34
CA SER A 5 5.92 -17.32 -11.97
C SER A 5 6.13 -16.26 -10.88
N SER A 6 7.36 -15.77 -10.80
CA SER A 6 7.85 -14.84 -9.80
C SER A 6 7.46 -13.41 -10.12
N THR A 7 6.15 -13.16 -10.27
CA THR A 7 5.66 -11.88 -10.77
C THR A 7 5.93 -10.77 -9.77
N ASN A 8 6.59 -9.70 -10.24
CA ASN A 8 6.75 -8.46 -9.47
C ASN A 8 5.39 -7.78 -9.30
N ILE A 9 5.19 -7.15 -8.14
CA ILE A 9 3.98 -6.43 -7.77
C ILE A 9 4.33 -4.96 -7.63
N HIS A 10 3.58 -4.11 -8.30
CA HIS A 10 3.64 -2.66 -8.10
C HIS A 10 2.30 -2.14 -7.59
N ILE A 11 2.36 -1.19 -6.67
CA ILE A 11 1.22 -0.41 -6.20
C ILE A 11 1.52 1.04 -6.54
N VAL A 12 0.55 1.79 -7.06
CA VAL A 12 0.69 3.24 -7.26
C VAL A 12 -0.23 3.95 -6.27
N CYS A 13 0.37 4.80 -5.44
CA CYS A 13 -0.33 5.65 -4.50
C CYS A 13 -0.14 7.10 -4.93
N ALA A 14 -1.21 7.88 -4.93
CA ALA A 14 -1.17 9.27 -5.36
C ALA A 14 -2.08 10.14 -4.48
N PRO A 15 -1.66 11.35 -4.10
CA PRO A 15 -2.56 12.30 -3.48
C PRO A 15 -3.58 12.80 -4.51
N LEU A 16 -4.73 13.27 -4.05
CA LEU A 16 -5.70 13.89 -4.95
C LEU A 16 -5.09 15.09 -5.68
N PRO A 17 -5.31 15.22 -7.01
CA PRO A 17 -4.95 16.42 -7.74
C PRO A 17 -5.69 17.66 -7.21
N PRO A 18 -5.13 18.87 -7.38
CA PRO A 18 -5.78 20.10 -6.96
C PRO A 18 -7.08 20.33 -7.74
N LYS A 19 -8.06 21.01 -7.11
CA LYS A 19 -9.44 21.24 -7.59
C LYS A 19 -9.55 21.76 -9.03
N ASN A 20 -8.55 22.48 -9.52
CA ASN A 20 -8.56 23.13 -10.84
C ASN A 20 -7.93 22.27 -11.94
N MET A 21 -7.44 21.07 -11.62
CA MET A 21 -6.87 20.17 -12.61
C MET A 21 -7.97 19.25 -13.14
N PRO A 22 -8.33 19.32 -14.43
CA PRO A 22 -9.30 18.42 -15.02
C PRO A 22 -8.85 16.98 -14.80
N THR A 23 -9.74 16.17 -14.24
CA THR A 23 -9.59 14.72 -14.12
C THR A 23 -9.20 14.12 -15.47
N ALA A 24 -9.72 14.60 -16.60
CA ALA A 24 -9.29 14.17 -17.93
C ALA A 24 -7.77 14.34 -18.23
N ILE A 25 -7.08 15.32 -17.61
CA ILE A 25 -5.64 15.55 -17.79
C ILE A 25 -4.79 14.73 -16.80
N ALA A 26 -5.29 14.50 -15.58
CA ALA A 26 -4.62 13.63 -14.61
C ALA A 26 -4.85 12.14 -14.91
N PHE A 27 -5.98 11.81 -15.55
CA PHE A 27 -6.43 10.48 -15.89
C PHE A 27 -6.48 10.39 -17.42
N ASP A 28 -5.30 10.28 -18.03
CA ASP A 28 -5.08 9.99 -19.46
C ASP A 28 -6.22 9.12 -20.04
N GLU A 29 -7.15 9.72 -20.79
CA GLU A 29 -8.46 9.15 -21.21
C GLU A 29 -8.31 7.93 -22.16
N HIS A 30 -7.10 7.58 -22.55
CA HIS A 30 -6.83 6.47 -23.46
C HIS A 30 -6.56 5.18 -22.68
N THR A 31 -7.64 4.43 -22.44
CA THR A 31 -7.73 2.98 -22.10
C THR A 31 -7.39 2.52 -20.67
N PRO A 32 -7.99 1.39 -20.21
CA PRO A 32 -8.37 1.19 -18.81
C PRO A 32 -7.25 0.74 -17.86
N THR A 33 -7.49 1.07 -16.59
CA THR A 33 -7.25 0.24 -15.39
C THR A 33 -5.82 -0.03 -14.94
N LEU A 34 -4.99 1.01 -14.81
CA LEU A 34 -3.98 0.94 -13.74
C LEU A 34 -4.71 1.15 -12.39
N PRO A 35 -4.68 0.18 -11.45
CA PRO A 35 -5.33 0.35 -10.17
C PRO A 35 -4.55 1.35 -9.31
N ILE A 36 -5.01 2.60 -9.30
CA ILE A 36 -4.42 3.68 -8.51
C ILE A 36 -5.11 3.74 -7.16
N SER A 37 -4.31 3.92 -6.11
CA SER A 37 -4.79 4.15 -4.75
C SER A 37 -4.67 5.64 -4.44
N TRP A 38 -5.79 6.35 -4.50
CA TRP A 38 -5.87 7.78 -4.28
C TRP A 38 -6.02 8.07 -2.81
N TYR A 39 -5.20 8.98 -2.28
CA TYR A 39 -5.29 9.39 -0.90
C TYR A 39 -5.56 10.88 -0.73
N GLY A 40 -6.31 11.21 0.32
CA GLY A 40 -6.60 12.59 0.69
C GLY A 40 -7.58 12.65 1.86
N THR A 41 -7.91 13.87 2.27
CA THR A 41 -8.90 14.12 3.32
C THR A 41 -10.31 13.80 2.84
N LEU A 42 -11.22 13.47 3.76
CA LEU A 42 -12.62 13.18 3.43
C LEU A 42 -13.29 14.27 2.57
N PRO A 43 -13.18 15.58 2.90
CA PRO A 43 -13.77 16.62 2.04
C PRO A 43 -13.11 16.73 0.66
N GLY A 44 -11.86 16.29 0.53
CA GLY A 44 -11.19 16.21 -0.76
C GLY A 44 -11.73 15.05 -1.60
N LEU A 45 -11.89 13.88 -0.97
CA LEU A 45 -12.38 12.67 -1.61
C LEU A 45 -13.82 12.82 -2.09
N GLU A 46 -14.71 13.42 -1.29
CA GLU A 46 -16.12 13.63 -1.66
C GLU A 46 -16.33 14.57 -2.86
N ARG A 47 -15.31 15.37 -3.21
CA ARG A 47 -15.35 16.25 -4.38
C ARG A 47 -14.89 15.56 -5.65
N MET A 48 -14.36 14.35 -5.55
CA MET A 48 -13.84 13.61 -6.69
C MET A 48 -14.94 12.75 -7.33
N PRO A 49 -14.79 12.39 -8.61
CA PRO A 49 -15.70 11.44 -9.25
C PRO A 49 -15.74 10.11 -8.49
N SER A 50 -16.90 9.45 -8.48
CA SER A 50 -17.08 8.19 -7.74
C SER A 50 -16.24 7.02 -8.29
N ASP A 51 -15.69 7.13 -9.50
CA ASP A 51 -14.95 6.08 -10.21
C ASP A 51 -13.44 6.34 -10.31
N ILE A 52 -12.84 7.03 -9.33
CA ILE A 52 -11.40 7.32 -9.33
C ILE A 52 -10.51 6.10 -9.02
N GLY A 53 -11.08 4.98 -8.56
CA GLY A 53 -10.37 3.79 -8.10
C GLY A 53 -10.36 3.65 -6.57
N THR A 54 -9.31 3.04 -6.01
CA THR A 54 -9.26 2.75 -4.56
C THR A 54 -9.08 4.03 -3.77
N THR A 55 -10.00 4.30 -2.87
CA THR A 55 -9.96 5.43 -1.94
C THR A 55 -9.20 5.07 -0.68
N CYS A 56 -8.24 5.93 -0.30
CA CYS A 56 -7.44 5.82 0.90
C CYS A 56 -7.65 7.09 1.75
N LEU A 57 -8.27 6.94 2.92
CA LEU A 57 -8.56 8.09 3.76
C LEU A 57 -7.29 8.57 4.48
N GLU A 58 -6.92 9.83 4.30
CA GLU A 58 -5.84 10.45 5.06
C GLU A 58 -6.31 10.82 6.47
N LEU A 59 -5.55 10.37 7.47
CA LEU A 59 -5.77 10.62 8.88
C LEU A 59 -4.61 11.47 9.43
N ASP A 60 -4.97 12.50 10.19
CA ASP A 60 -4.02 13.36 10.89
C ASP A 60 -3.74 12.84 12.30
N ALA A 61 -2.76 13.43 12.99
CA ALA A 61 -2.39 13.02 14.34
C ALA A 61 -3.54 13.20 15.35
N ASP A 62 -4.37 14.24 15.17
CA ASP A 62 -5.47 14.55 16.10
C ASP A 62 -6.59 13.51 16.02
N ASP A 63 -6.82 12.93 14.84
CA ASP A 63 -7.74 11.81 14.67
C ASP A 63 -7.30 10.57 15.44
N LEU A 64 -5.99 10.33 15.53
CA LEU A 64 -5.40 9.14 16.13
C LEU A 64 -5.35 9.21 17.66
N CYS A 65 -5.36 10.42 18.23
CA CYS A 65 -5.29 10.64 19.67
C CYS A 65 -6.52 10.11 20.43
N VAL A 66 -7.72 10.18 19.84
CA VAL A 66 -8.98 9.87 20.53
C VAL A 66 -9.77 8.78 19.81
N LYS A 67 -9.92 7.61 20.45
CA LYS A 67 -10.66 6.44 19.92
C LYS A 67 -12.02 6.79 19.32
N HIS A 68 -12.83 7.56 20.06
CA HIS A 68 -14.16 7.94 19.62
C HIS A 68 -14.11 8.81 18.36
N ARG A 69 -13.17 9.76 18.28
CA ARG A 69 -12.98 10.62 17.11
C ARG A 69 -12.58 9.83 15.88
N LEU A 70 -11.63 8.88 16.02
CA LEU A 70 -11.25 7.99 14.93
C LEU A 70 -12.44 7.18 14.43
N ARG A 71 -13.22 6.57 15.33
CA ARG A 71 -14.44 5.82 14.98
C ARG A 71 -15.43 6.69 14.20
N MET A 72 -15.74 7.88 14.71
CA MET A 72 -16.68 8.78 14.06
C MET A 72 -16.18 9.20 12.69
N LYS A 73 -14.88 9.50 12.53
CA LYS A 73 -14.30 9.84 11.23
C LYS A 73 -14.36 8.69 10.22
N LEU A 74 -14.04 7.46 10.63
CA LEU A 74 -14.15 6.28 9.77
C LEU A 74 -15.61 5.98 9.38
N ARG A 75 -16.55 6.11 10.32
CA ARG A 75 -17.98 5.97 10.04
C ARG A 75 -18.49 7.04 9.09
N SER A 76 -18.15 8.30 9.32
CA SER A 76 -18.46 9.42 8.41
C SER A 76 -17.94 9.14 7.01
N ALA A 77 -16.68 8.73 6.88
CA ALA A 77 -16.09 8.43 5.58
C ALA A 77 -16.80 7.26 4.87
N ARG A 78 -17.32 6.27 5.61
CA ARG A 78 -18.05 5.14 5.05
C ARG A 78 -19.43 5.45 4.50
N TYR A 79 -20.06 6.53 4.94
CA TYR A 79 -21.29 6.99 4.30
C TYR A 79 -21.04 7.35 2.83
N SER A 80 -19.89 7.96 2.53
CA SER A 80 -19.49 8.35 1.18
C SER A 80 -18.73 7.22 0.45
N PHE A 81 -17.97 6.40 1.19
CA PHE A 81 -17.14 5.31 0.65
C PHE A 81 -17.36 4.00 1.43
N PRO A 82 -18.44 3.23 1.13
CA PRO A 82 -18.79 2.03 1.88
C PRO A 82 -17.68 0.97 1.95
N ASP A 83 -16.88 0.87 0.90
CA ASP A 83 -15.77 -0.09 0.78
C ASP A 83 -14.43 0.39 1.35
N LEU A 84 -14.41 1.49 2.13
CA LEU A 84 -13.20 2.03 2.72
C LEU A 84 -12.51 0.99 3.62
N LYS A 85 -11.34 0.54 3.16
CA LYS A 85 -10.47 -0.47 3.82
C LYS A 85 -9.03 0.01 4.01
N VAL A 86 -8.70 1.19 3.49
CA VAL A 86 -7.34 1.71 3.42
C VAL A 86 -7.28 3.11 4.01
N VAL A 87 -6.28 3.34 4.86
CA VAL A 87 -5.99 4.66 5.44
C VAL A 87 -4.55 5.05 5.18
N VAL A 88 -4.28 6.35 5.17
CA VAL A 88 -2.93 6.93 5.09
C VAL A 88 -2.66 7.69 6.38
N ILE A 89 -1.53 7.39 7.01
CA ILE A 89 -1.08 8.04 8.25
C ILE A 89 0.26 8.72 7.96
N SER A 90 0.22 10.04 7.83
CA SER A 90 1.39 10.84 7.46
C SER A 90 2.38 11.01 8.63
N ASN A 91 1.89 11.13 9.87
CA ASN A 91 2.75 11.19 11.05
C ASN A 91 2.30 10.14 12.08
N PRO A 92 2.85 8.93 12.02
CA PRO A 92 2.52 7.91 12.99
C PRO A 92 3.04 8.31 14.39
N GLY A 93 2.12 8.68 15.29
CA GLY A 93 2.44 8.79 16.72
C GLY A 93 2.93 7.46 17.30
N ARG A 94 3.50 7.47 18.51
CA ARG A 94 4.06 6.25 19.14
C ARG A 94 3.01 5.19 19.49
N ASP A 95 1.77 5.61 19.75
CA ASP A 95 0.70 4.72 20.22
C ASP A 95 -0.39 4.56 19.15
N HIS A 96 -0.19 3.60 18.27
CA HIS A 96 -1.21 3.21 17.30
C HIS A 96 -2.25 2.27 17.92
N GLN A 97 -3.51 2.64 17.78
CA GLN A 97 -4.64 1.81 18.15
C GLN A 97 -4.93 0.82 17.02
N TYR A 98 -3.99 -0.08 16.73
CA TYR A 98 -4.09 -1.05 15.64
C TYR A 98 -5.34 -1.94 15.76
N ASP A 99 -5.73 -2.31 16.99
CA ASP A 99 -6.97 -3.04 17.26
C ASP A 99 -8.20 -2.29 16.72
N LEU A 100 -8.25 -0.98 16.92
CA LEU A 100 -9.38 -0.17 16.49
C LEU A 100 -9.49 -0.12 14.96
N PHE A 101 -8.37 -0.09 14.23
CA PHE A 101 -8.40 -0.18 12.78
C PHE A 101 -8.97 -1.52 12.30
N VAL A 102 -8.59 -2.62 12.94
CA VAL A 102 -9.13 -3.95 12.62
C VAL A 102 -10.61 -4.03 12.92
N ASP A 103 -11.05 -3.58 14.10
CA ASP A 103 -12.45 -3.56 14.53
C ASP A 103 -13.32 -2.74 13.57
N GLU A 104 -12.79 -1.61 13.12
CA GLU A 104 -13.42 -0.75 12.14
C GLU A 104 -13.14 -1.22 10.70
N GLY A 105 -12.69 -2.46 10.45
CA GLY A 105 -12.62 -3.07 9.12
C GLY A 105 -11.57 -2.49 8.17
N ILE A 106 -10.59 -1.75 8.68
CA ILE A 106 -9.42 -1.30 7.92
C ILE A 106 -8.42 -2.45 7.81
N SER A 107 -7.94 -2.70 6.60
CA SER A 107 -7.02 -3.81 6.31
C SER A 107 -5.62 -3.36 5.92
N VAL A 108 -5.46 -2.11 5.47
CA VAL A 108 -4.16 -1.55 5.07
C VAL A 108 -3.97 -0.13 5.58
N ILE A 109 -2.79 0.12 6.15
CA ILE A 109 -2.28 1.44 6.53
C ILE A 109 -1.09 1.77 5.63
N LEU A 110 -1.17 2.87 4.90
CA LEU A 110 -0.02 3.48 4.22
C LEU A 110 0.64 4.50 5.16
N THR A 111 1.92 4.36 5.42
CA THR A 111 2.69 5.24 6.32
C THR A 111 4.03 5.62 5.71
N HIS A 112 4.71 6.66 6.18
CA HIS A 112 6.03 7.04 5.68
C HIS A 112 7.06 5.92 5.89
N SER A 113 7.16 5.38 7.11
CA SER A 113 8.12 4.34 7.45
C SER A 113 7.51 3.27 8.34
N THR A 114 8.00 2.04 8.22
CA THR A 114 7.65 0.95 9.14
C THR A 114 8.71 0.87 10.22
N THR A 115 8.34 1.09 11.48
CA THR A 115 9.27 1.03 12.63
C THR A 115 9.39 -0.41 13.12
N ALA A 116 10.57 -1.05 13.08
CA ALA A 116 10.76 -2.48 13.38
C ALA A 116 10.41 -2.95 14.82
N ILE A 117 9.72 -2.13 15.61
CA ILE A 117 9.49 -2.29 17.05
C ILE A 117 8.51 -3.45 17.37
N SER A 118 7.59 -3.80 16.47
CA SER A 118 6.70 -4.97 16.63
C SER A 118 7.17 -6.16 15.80
N SER A 119 7.24 -7.34 16.43
CA SER A 119 7.46 -8.60 15.72
C SER A 119 6.27 -8.87 14.78
N PRO A 120 6.47 -9.04 13.47
CA PRO A 120 5.36 -9.25 12.56
C PRO A 120 4.66 -10.57 12.88
N ARG A 121 3.32 -10.58 12.95
CA ARG A 121 2.57 -11.84 13.21
C ARG A 121 2.60 -12.81 12.02
N ARG A 122 2.83 -12.30 10.80
CA ARG A 122 3.09 -13.10 9.60
C ARG A 122 4.42 -12.69 8.98
N PRO A 123 5.33 -13.63 8.68
CA PRO A 123 6.59 -13.30 8.04
C PRO A 123 6.33 -12.67 6.67
N THR A 124 6.85 -11.45 6.46
CA THR A 124 6.94 -10.86 5.13
C THR A 124 8.29 -11.18 4.50
N PRO A 125 8.37 -11.31 3.16
CA PRO A 125 9.66 -11.47 2.51
C PRO A 125 10.57 -10.27 2.84
N ALA A 126 11.83 -10.57 3.15
CA ALA A 126 12.81 -9.55 3.51
C ALA A 126 12.92 -8.49 2.40
N GLY A 127 12.87 -7.22 2.80
CA GLY A 127 12.98 -6.08 1.88
C GLY A 127 11.68 -5.64 1.22
N TRP A 128 10.54 -6.32 1.48
CA TRP A 128 9.24 -5.77 1.09
C TRP A 128 8.91 -4.55 1.97
N PRO A 129 8.35 -3.46 1.40
CA PRO A 129 8.00 -2.25 2.12
C PRO A 129 6.71 -2.44 2.94
N CYS A 130 6.42 -3.63 3.45
CA CYS A 130 5.21 -3.91 4.20
C CYS A 130 5.43 -4.95 5.29
N ARG A 131 4.55 -4.94 6.29
CA ARG A 131 4.52 -5.92 7.37
C ARG A 131 3.10 -6.17 7.86
N ASN A 132 2.89 -7.33 8.46
CA ASN A 132 1.67 -7.62 9.19
C ASN A 132 1.83 -7.19 10.66
N VAL A 133 1.10 -6.16 11.06
CA VAL A 133 1.15 -5.61 12.42
C VAL A 133 0.21 -6.40 13.34
N GLN A 134 -0.98 -6.71 12.83
CA GLN A 134 -2.01 -7.45 13.51
C GLN A 134 -2.75 -8.34 12.52
N TRP A 135 -3.44 -9.37 13.02
CA TRP A 135 -4.25 -10.22 12.17
C TRP A 135 -5.28 -9.37 11.41
N GLY A 136 -5.26 -9.44 10.08
CA GLY A 136 -6.10 -8.60 9.22
C GLY A 136 -5.56 -7.21 8.85
N LEU A 137 -4.50 -6.72 9.53
CA LEU A 137 -3.94 -5.38 9.30
C LEU A 137 -2.52 -5.41 8.75
N TRP A 138 -2.35 -4.75 7.61
CA TRP A 138 -1.08 -4.58 6.92
C TRP A 138 -0.61 -3.13 6.99
N GLU A 139 0.63 -2.92 7.40
CA GLU A 139 1.27 -1.61 7.32
C GLU A 139 2.24 -1.60 6.14
N VAL A 140 2.15 -0.56 5.32
CA VAL A 140 2.88 -0.40 4.06
C VAL A 140 3.61 0.94 4.09
N SER A 141 4.91 0.91 3.86
CA SER A 141 5.77 2.08 3.81
C SER A 141 5.74 2.73 2.43
N ARG A 142 5.61 4.06 2.41
CA ARG A 142 5.77 4.93 1.23
C ARG A 142 7.24 4.99 0.80
N ASP A 143 8.14 5.01 1.78
CA ASP A 143 9.57 4.99 1.55
C ASP A 143 10.05 3.56 1.29
N ASN A 144 10.03 3.14 0.02
CA ASN A 144 10.69 1.89 -0.34
C ASN A 144 12.15 1.96 0.11
N PRO A 145 12.64 1.02 0.95
CA PRO A 145 14.05 0.90 1.16
C PRO A 145 14.69 0.66 -0.21
N LYS A 146 15.48 1.63 -0.69
CA LYS A 146 16.30 1.40 -1.88
C LYS A 146 17.07 0.11 -1.59
N PRO A 147 17.08 -0.89 -2.51
CA PRO A 147 17.97 -2.01 -2.33
C PRO A 147 19.35 -1.42 -2.10
N ARG A 148 19.98 -1.74 -0.97
CA ARG A 148 21.30 -1.23 -0.60
C ARG A 148 22.26 -1.62 -1.72
N SER A 149 22.42 -0.72 -2.68
CA SER A 149 23.55 -0.71 -3.60
C SER A 149 24.71 -0.23 -2.77
N THR A 150 25.29 -1.16 -2.01
CA THR A 150 26.58 -0.92 -1.39
C THR A 150 27.59 -0.83 -2.52
N LYS A 151 27.99 0.40 -2.82
CA LYS A 151 29.32 0.71 -3.35
C LYS A 151 30.33 -0.14 -2.58
N GLY A 152 30.98 -1.07 -3.27
CA GLY A 152 32.01 -1.91 -2.71
C GLY A 152 32.38 -2.97 -3.74
N PHE A 153 33.53 -2.81 -4.38
CA PHE A 153 34.07 -3.67 -5.43
C PHE A 153 34.35 -5.14 -5.02
N PHE A 154 33.80 -5.62 -3.90
CA PHE A 154 34.05 -6.96 -3.34
C PHE A 154 32.82 -7.72 -2.85
N SER A 155 31.57 -7.34 -3.20
CA SER A 155 30.38 -8.13 -2.81
C SER A 155 30.02 -9.27 -3.78
N ALA A 156 30.85 -9.53 -4.79
CA ALA A 156 30.58 -10.47 -5.90
C ALA A 156 30.47 -11.97 -5.51
N LEU A 157 30.62 -12.34 -4.23
CA LEU A 157 30.57 -13.75 -3.79
C LEU A 157 29.45 -14.08 -2.78
N ALA A 158 28.73 -13.08 -2.27
CA ALA A 158 27.52 -13.34 -1.49
C ALA A 158 26.29 -13.24 -2.40
N ASN A 159 26.14 -14.23 -3.29
CA ASN A 159 24.92 -14.45 -4.07
C ASN A 159 23.74 -14.75 -3.14
N LYS A 160 23.19 -13.72 -2.49
CA LYS A 160 21.79 -13.75 -2.05
C LYS A 160 20.97 -13.81 -3.32
N ARG A 161 20.56 -15.03 -3.67
CA ARG A 161 19.69 -15.34 -4.81
C ARG A 161 18.63 -14.24 -4.95
N PRO A 162 18.44 -13.69 -6.16
CA PRO A 162 17.37 -12.74 -6.40
C PRO A 162 16.07 -13.35 -5.90
N HIS A 163 15.45 -12.73 -4.89
CA HIS A 163 14.18 -13.19 -4.37
C HIS A 163 13.13 -12.97 -5.46
N CYS A 164 12.69 -14.07 -6.06
CA CYS A 164 11.53 -14.16 -6.92
C CYS A 164 10.31 -13.49 -6.26
N GLY A 165 9.73 -12.46 -6.90
CA GLY A 165 8.53 -11.74 -6.41
C GLY A 165 8.86 -10.55 -5.49
N SER A 166 9.09 -9.37 -6.07
CA SER A 166 9.24 -8.11 -5.32
C SER A 166 7.92 -7.35 -5.19
N LEU A 167 7.75 -6.61 -4.09
CA LEU A 167 6.70 -5.61 -3.92
C LEU A 167 7.31 -4.22 -3.97
N ARG A 168 6.74 -3.31 -4.77
CA ARG A 168 7.13 -1.90 -4.84
C ARG A 168 5.92 -1.00 -4.69
N VAL A 169 5.99 -0.05 -3.77
CA VAL A 169 4.95 0.99 -3.60
C VAL A 169 5.47 2.28 -4.20
N LEU A 170 4.84 2.76 -5.27
CA LEU A 170 5.20 3.98 -5.97
C LEU A 170 4.30 5.10 -5.46
N ASP A 171 4.75 5.79 -4.43
CA ASP A 171 4.10 7.01 -3.98
C ASP A 171 4.51 8.19 -4.88
N THR A 172 3.53 8.78 -5.56
CA THR A 172 3.71 9.90 -6.48
C THR A 172 3.46 11.26 -5.83
N GLY A 173 3.19 11.31 -4.53
CA GLY A 173 3.14 12.56 -3.78
C GLY A 173 4.50 13.23 -3.61
N LEU A 174 4.48 14.54 -3.38
CA LEU A 174 5.59 15.31 -2.83
C LEU A 174 5.76 15.02 -1.33
N GLN A 175 6.88 15.43 -0.74
CA GLN A 175 7.14 15.25 0.69
C GLN A 175 6.10 15.94 1.59
N ASN A 176 5.50 17.03 1.10
CA ASN A 176 4.41 17.74 1.77
C ASN A 176 3.03 17.13 1.49
N GLY A 177 2.96 15.96 0.84
CA GLY A 177 1.71 15.29 0.50
C GLY A 177 1.05 15.78 -0.78
N ASN A 178 1.55 16.84 -1.42
CA ASN A 178 0.91 17.43 -2.61
C ASN A 178 1.09 16.58 -3.87
N TYR A 179 0.15 16.74 -4.81
CA TYR A 179 0.19 16.10 -6.12
C TYR A 179 1.32 16.62 -7.01
N ASP A 180 2.10 15.68 -7.55
CA ASP A 180 3.11 15.94 -8.59
C ASP A 180 2.71 15.20 -9.88
N HIS A 181 2.16 15.97 -10.82
CA HIS A 181 1.73 15.44 -12.11
C HIS A 181 2.88 14.80 -12.90
N ARG A 182 4.07 15.39 -12.86
CA ARG A 182 5.22 14.89 -13.64
C ARG A 182 5.69 13.55 -13.08
N LYS A 183 5.77 13.43 -11.75
CA LYS A 183 6.12 12.18 -11.08
C LYS A 183 5.06 11.10 -11.31
N PHE A 184 3.78 11.47 -11.20
CA PHE A 184 2.65 10.60 -11.49
C PHE A 184 2.68 10.06 -12.92
N THR A 185 2.70 10.92 -13.93
CA THR A 185 2.72 10.55 -15.35
C THR A 185 3.94 9.70 -15.71
N LYS A 186 5.11 10.01 -15.13
CA LYS A 186 6.32 9.19 -15.34
C LYS A 186 6.19 7.80 -14.71
N ALA A 187 5.64 7.71 -13.51
CA ALA A 187 5.45 6.44 -12.80
C ALA A 187 4.44 5.56 -13.53
N THR A 188 3.28 6.10 -13.91
CA THR A 188 2.22 5.36 -14.61
C THR A 188 2.68 4.93 -16.00
N ARG A 189 3.33 5.81 -16.79
CA ARG A 189 3.89 5.45 -18.11
C ARG A 189 4.91 4.31 -18.02
N ARG A 190 5.85 4.41 -17.06
CA ARG A 190 6.84 3.34 -16.83
C ARG A 190 6.17 2.03 -16.46
N LEU A 191 5.17 2.07 -15.59
CA LEU A 191 4.49 0.89 -15.12
C LEU A 191 3.66 0.22 -16.22
N ARG A 192 2.95 1.02 -17.04
CA ARG A 192 2.26 0.52 -18.25
C ARG A 192 3.21 -0.24 -19.17
N HIS A 193 4.41 0.29 -19.42
CA HIS A 193 5.44 -0.39 -20.22
C HIS A 193 5.92 -1.72 -19.61
N LEU A 194 5.99 -1.81 -18.28
CA LEU A 194 6.36 -3.07 -17.61
C LEU A 194 5.23 -4.10 -17.65
N ILE A 195 3.97 -3.64 -17.53
CA ILE A 195 2.78 -4.49 -17.62
C ILE A 195 2.62 -5.02 -19.06
N SER A 196 2.79 -4.18 -20.08
CA SER A 196 2.67 -4.62 -21.49
C SER A 196 3.71 -5.68 -21.85
N LYS A 197 4.89 -5.65 -21.21
CA LYS A 197 5.93 -6.68 -21.32
C LYS A 197 5.70 -7.91 -20.45
N LYS A 198 4.57 -8.01 -19.75
CA LYS A 198 4.24 -9.08 -18.78
C LYS A 198 5.30 -9.27 -17.69
N ALA A 199 6.07 -8.22 -17.38
CA ALA A 199 7.18 -8.27 -16.42
C ALA A 199 6.73 -8.02 -14.97
N THR A 200 5.54 -7.45 -14.79
CA THR A 200 4.97 -7.11 -13.49
C THR A 200 3.44 -7.10 -13.55
N ILE A 201 2.81 -7.22 -12.39
CA ILE A 201 1.41 -6.86 -12.18
C ILE A 201 1.33 -5.54 -11.39
N ALA A 202 0.24 -4.81 -11.61
CA ALA A 202 -0.15 -3.69 -10.77
C ALA A 202 -1.42 -4.06 -10.00
N ILE A 203 -1.47 -3.70 -8.73
CA ILE A 203 -2.63 -3.91 -7.85
C ILE A 203 -2.91 -2.61 -7.09
N SER A 204 -4.14 -2.42 -6.67
CA SER A 204 -4.48 -1.37 -5.72
C SER A 204 -4.07 -1.78 -4.30
N LEU A 205 -3.99 -0.80 -3.41
CA LEU A 205 -3.52 -1.00 -2.05
C LEU A 205 -4.47 -1.91 -1.25
N ASP A 206 -5.79 -1.82 -1.45
CA ASP A 206 -6.81 -2.67 -0.81
C ASP A 206 -6.74 -4.15 -1.26
N GLN A 207 -6.14 -4.43 -2.43
CA GLN A 207 -5.96 -5.79 -2.94
C GLN A 207 -4.73 -6.49 -2.32
N LEU A 208 -3.84 -5.74 -1.66
CA LEU A 208 -2.59 -6.26 -1.11
C LEU A 208 -2.79 -7.45 -0.15
N PRO A 209 -3.70 -7.39 0.86
CA PRO A 209 -3.90 -8.50 1.80
C PRO A 209 -4.30 -9.80 1.10
N THR A 210 -5.14 -9.70 0.07
CA THR A 210 -5.61 -10.84 -0.74
C THR A 210 -4.47 -11.45 -1.55
N VAL A 211 -3.65 -10.62 -2.19
CA VAL A 211 -2.51 -11.07 -3.01
C VAL A 211 -1.46 -11.77 -2.15
N ILE A 212 -1.16 -11.23 -0.96
CA ILE A 212 -0.21 -11.85 -0.03
C ILE A 212 -0.78 -13.16 0.52
N SER A 213 -2.06 -13.18 0.90
CA SER A 213 -2.69 -14.38 1.49
C SER A 213 -2.79 -15.54 0.51
N LYS A 214 -3.14 -15.27 -0.75
CA LYS A 214 -3.16 -16.28 -1.83
C LYS A 214 -1.76 -16.86 -2.11
N ARG A 215 -0.70 -16.05 -2.01
CA ARG A 215 0.68 -16.53 -2.19
C ARG A 215 1.21 -17.29 -0.98
N SER A 216 0.71 -16.98 0.21
CA SER A 216 1.09 -17.66 1.44
C SER A 216 0.32 -18.97 1.67
N SER A 217 -0.57 -19.41 0.77
CA SER A 217 -1.22 -20.73 0.84
C SER A 217 -0.26 -21.89 0.50
N ARG A 218 1.01 -21.80 0.93
CA ARG A 218 1.72 -23.02 1.30
C ARG A 218 0.88 -23.69 2.37
N GLU A 219 0.67 -24.99 2.18
CA GLU A 219 -0.07 -25.90 3.05
C GLU A 219 -0.06 -25.44 4.50
N MET A 220 -1.26 -25.23 5.04
CA MET A 220 -1.48 -25.22 6.46
C MET A 220 -0.77 -26.49 6.99
N PRO A 221 0.28 -26.41 7.84
CA PRO A 221 0.68 -27.61 8.55
C PRO A 221 -0.56 -28.04 9.31
N ALA A 222 -1.11 -29.19 8.94
CA ALA A 222 -2.25 -29.76 9.60
C ALA A 222 -1.88 -29.91 11.08
N SER A 223 -2.57 -29.16 11.93
CA SER A 223 -2.64 -29.35 13.38
C SER A 223 -1.33 -29.23 14.18
N ILE A 224 -1.28 -28.21 15.05
CA ILE A 224 -0.36 -28.15 16.23
C ILE A 224 -1.03 -28.81 17.46
N LEU A 225 -2.12 -29.56 17.29
CA LEU A 225 -2.78 -30.31 18.37
C LEU A 225 -2.84 -31.79 18.01
N LYS A 226 -1.71 -32.48 18.20
CA LYS A 226 -1.65 -33.95 18.40
C LYS A 226 -0.29 -34.35 18.98
N ALA A 227 -0.02 -33.90 20.20
CA ALA A 227 0.99 -34.48 21.09
C ALA A 227 0.70 -34.03 22.52
N ALA A 228 -0.28 -34.67 23.14
CA ALA A 228 -0.45 -34.78 24.59
C ALA A 228 -1.12 -36.12 24.85
#